data_AF-A0A8H8ILR5-F1
#
_entry.id   AF-A0A8H8ILR5-F1
#
_cell.length_a   1.000
_cell.length_b   1.000
_cell.length_c   1.000
_cell.angle_alpha   90.00
_cell.angle_beta   90.00
_cell.angle_gamma   90.00
#
_symmetry.space_group_name_H-M   'P 1'
#
loop_
_entity.id
_entity.type
_entity.pdbx_description
1 polymer ?
#
loop_
_entity_poly.entity_id
_entity_poly.type
_entity_poly.pdbx_seq_one_letter_code
_entity_poly.pdbx_strand_id
1 'polypeptide(L)'
;MTPYPDHRPRKHRIFLSPILHLQVRPTSAPRVETAKRPVETPSLASSPPPPAKVPKVGPGPVRKPAPPSVTSLSPTGAPILNINAANTNVPLKERQRMVTVIYETFRTLYSNLPNNAQTATLPGQHAIAQEAEVYARSQRSTYKNNGAHTITMIKKRPKPNQISHPSVGTQGTVDARRAQKNSMLKRAQIEHAVLSQEQLVKWGYLVEVPEGPGETRVSDEGEEATCERCQTLFVVRAPRSKQEAKELSEKCTYHWGRTYVSRIGGVREILYKCCSAPNGSPGCVLGAHVFKDPEDFNLLHARHPYSLSSEFESISHARDSSSELEVAALDCEMIYTTAGMSLARVSVIDGAGKSVYDKLVKMDPGVEVLDYNTRFSGVKSLDDAKVDLDGVRRELRKLIGPETILIGHALENDMRALRMVHLKVVDTTVLFPHGSGFPYRRALRDLAREHLGLLIQNGNVDGTETQGHSSLEDAVATLDLVKFWVQDQRRRAGLPPS
;
A
#
# COMPACT_ATOMS: atom_id res chain seq x y z
N MET A 1 4.88 74.92 16.27
CA MET A 1 6.20 75.55 16.12
C MET A 1 7.20 74.48 15.68
N THR A 2 8.06 74.86 14.75
CA THR A 2 9.21 74.19 14.09
C THR A 2 10.23 73.47 15.00
N PRO A 3 11.20 72.67 14.48
CA PRO A 3 11.15 71.78 13.29
C PRO A 3 11.98 70.45 13.41
N TYR A 4 12.03 69.72 12.28
CA TYR A 4 12.92 68.61 11.84
C TYR A 4 14.44 68.71 12.19
N PRO A 5 15.20 67.59 12.21
CA PRO A 5 15.78 66.92 11.01
C PRO A 5 15.54 65.38 10.99
N ASP A 6 15.27 64.68 9.89
CA ASP A 6 15.84 64.59 8.52
C ASP A 6 17.20 63.86 8.45
N HIS A 7 17.15 62.58 8.07
CA HIS A 7 18.30 61.83 7.52
C HIS A 7 17.86 60.67 6.60
N ARG A 8 17.96 60.91 5.28
CA ARG A 8 18.33 59.90 4.26
C ARG A 8 19.64 60.37 3.58
N PRO A 9 20.28 59.57 2.70
CA PRO A 9 20.78 58.22 2.94
C PRO A 9 22.30 58.12 2.60
N ARG A 10 23.09 57.31 3.33
CA ARG A 10 24.47 57.05 2.92
C ARG A 10 24.55 55.97 1.85
N LYS A 11 25.02 56.37 0.66
CA LYS A 11 25.36 55.48 -0.46
C LYS A 11 26.58 54.63 -0.10
N HIS A 12 26.51 53.31 -0.29
CA HIS A 12 27.70 52.48 -0.47
C HIS A 12 27.71 51.86 -1.88
N ARG A 13 28.89 51.86 -2.50
CA ARG A 13 29.11 51.44 -3.88
C ARG A 13 29.18 49.91 -3.98
N ILE A 14 28.45 49.41 -4.96
CA ILE A 14 28.80 48.35 -5.92
C ILE A 14 30.18 47.70 -5.70
N PHE A 15 30.16 46.37 -5.53
CA PHE A 15 31.15 45.47 -6.13
C PHE A 15 30.41 44.30 -6.78
N LEU A 16 30.31 44.32 -8.11
CA LEU A 16 29.97 43.16 -8.94
C LEU A 16 31.28 42.64 -9.54
N SER A 17 31.48 41.32 -9.47
CA SER A 17 32.65 40.60 -9.97
C SER A 17 32.19 39.34 -10.73
N PRO A 18 32.95 38.85 -11.73
CA PRO A 18 32.38 38.86 -13.08
C PRO A 18 31.85 37.51 -13.60
N ILE A 19 30.96 37.63 -14.58
CA ILE A 19 30.60 36.56 -15.53
C ILE A 19 31.83 36.25 -16.40
N LEU A 20 32.23 34.97 -16.45
CA LEU A 20 33.18 34.46 -17.43
C LEU A 20 32.43 33.82 -18.60
N HIS A 21 32.38 34.51 -19.73
CA HIS A 21 31.97 33.95 -21.02
C HIS A 21 33.11 33.12 -21.61
N LEU A 22 32.82 31.87 -21.99
CA LEU A 22 33.59 31.15 -23.01
C LEU A 22 32.64 30.79 -24.16
N GLN A 23 32.86 31.39 -25.33
CA GLN A 23 32.22 30.98 -26.58
C GLN A 23 33.09 29.95 -27.30
N VAL A 24 32.50 28.83 -27.72
CA VAL A 24 32.93 28.11 -28.93
C VAL A 24 31.69 27.73 -29.73
N ARG A 25 31.72 27.94 -31.05
CA ARG A 25 30.59 27.80 -31.98
C ARG A 25 30.38 26.35 -32.45
N PRO A 26 29.18 26.00 -32.95
CA PRO A 26 28.89 24.67 -33.50
C PRO A 26 29.40 24.51 -34.94
N THR A 27 29.68 23.27 -35.33
CA THR A 27 29.92 22.89 -36.74
C THR A 27 29.15 21.61 -37.10
N SER A 28 28.79 21.50 -38.36
CA SER A 28 27.70 20.67 -38.90
C SER A 28 28.11 19.26 -39.35
N ALA A 29 27.11 18.41 -39.56
CA ALA A 29 27.23 17.15 -40.31
C ALA A 29 27.60 17.38 -41.80
N PRO A 30 28.08 16.33 -42.50
CA PRO A 30 27.97 16.24 -43.96
C PRO A 30 27.11 15.06 -44.43
N ARG A 31 26.75 15.12 -45.71
CA ARG A 31 25.78 14.27 -46.43
C ARG A 31 26.50 13.45 -47.52
N VAL A 32 25.83 12.40 -47.99
CA VAL A 32 26.22 11.52 -49.12
C VAL A 32 26.49 12.28 -50.43
N GLU A 33 27.51 11.85 -51.20
CA GLU A 33 27.48 11.90 -52.67
C GLU A 33 28.44 10.89 -53.35
N THR A 34 28.55 10.90 -54.69
CA THR A 34 28.61 9.68 -55.54
C THR A 34 29.89 9.41 -56.36
N ALA A 35 30.15 8.10 -56.53
CA ALA A 35 30.75 7.36 -57.67
C ALA A 35 31.69 8.02 -58.72
N LYS A 36 32.79 7.30 -59.04
CA LYS A 36 33.29 7.04 -60.42
C LYS A 36 34.24 5.82 -60.47
N ARG A 37 34.54 5.33 -61.68
CA ARG A 37 35.04 3.98 -62.10
C ARG A 37 36.23 4.17 -63.10
N PRO A 38 36.76 3.17 -63.85
CA PRO A 38 37.44 1.87 -63.59
C PRO A 38 38.98 1.92 -63.91
N VAL A 39 39.66 0.75 -63.92
CA VAL A 39 40.70 0.21 -64.89
C VAL A 39 41.44 -0.93 -64.13
N GLU A 40 41.09 -2.22 -64.31
CA GLU A 40 41.47 -3.21 -65.34
C GLU A 40 42.67 -4.14 -65.00
N THR A 41 42.46 -5.41 -65.34
CA THR A 41 43.19 -6.70 -65.15
C THR A 41 44.53 -6.82 -65.91
N PRO A 42 45.39 -7.89 -65.80
CA PRO A 42 45.12 -9.34 -65.56
C PRO A 42 46.15 -10.05 -64.60
N SER A 43 46.25 -11.37 -64.36
CA SER A 43 45.48 -12.63 -64.43
C SER A 43 46.48 -13.78 -64.12
N LEU A 44 46.00 -14.94 -63.65
CA LEU A 44 46.51 -16.34 -63.77
C LEU A 44 46.43 -17.07 -62.40
N ALA A 45 45.39 -17.86 -62.13
CA ALA A 45 45.21 -19.31 -62.46
C ALA A 45 45.65 -20.24 -61.29
N SER A 46 44.98 -21.34 -60.92
CA SER A 46 43.64 -21.88 -61.26
C SER A 46 43.27 -23.13 -60.41
N SER A 47 42.05 -23.17 -59.81
CA SER A 47 41.24 -24.37 -59.44
C SER A 47 41.81 -25.45 -58.48
N PRO A 48 41.04 -26.45 -57.95
CA PRO A 48 39.58 -26.74 -57.97
C PRO A 48 38.96 -26.49 -56.55
N PRO A 49 37.99 -27.22 -55.90
CA PRO A 49 36.99 -28.27 -56.29
C PRO A 49 35.51 -27.96 -55.85
N PRO A 50 34.50 -28.86 -56.05
CA PRO A 50 33.07 -28.58 -55.80
C PRO A 50 32.54 -29.06 -54.40
N PRO A 51 31.26 -28.82 -54.03
CA PRO A 51 30.88 -28.49 -52.64
C PRO A 51 30.53 -29.68 -51.71
N ALA A 52 30.77 -29.47 -50.40
CA ALA A 52 30.35 -30.37 -49.33
C ALA A 52 29.17 -29.81 -48.51
N LYS A 53 28.25 -30.69 -48.09
CA LYS A 53 26.99 -30.33 -47.40
C LYS A 53 27.25 -29.91 -45.94
N VAL A 54 26.57 -28.85 -45.48
CA VAL A 54 26.60 -28.41 -44.08
C VAL A 54 25.83 -29.39 -43.18
N PRO A 55 26.42 -29.94 -42.09
CA PRO A 55 25.70 -30.75 -41.13
C PRO A 55 24.77 -29.90 -40.26
N LYS A 56 23.47 -30.19 -40.29
CA LYS A 56 22.46 -29.54 -39.46
C LYS A 56 22.42 -30.19 -38.08
N VAL A 57 23.28 -29.73 -37.16
CA VAL A 57 23.28 -30.22 -35.76
C VAL A 57 22.07 -29.65 -35.03
N GLY A 58 21.07 -30.50 -34.77
CA GLY A 58 19.93 -30.15 -33.93
C GLY A 58 20.31 -30.02 -32.45
N PRO A 59 19.53 -29.28 -31.64
CA PRO A 59 19.77 -29.19 -30.20
C PRO A 59 19.56 -30.57 -29.55
N GLY A 60 20.61 -31.09 -28.91
CA GLY A 60 20.54 -32.33 -28.14
C GLY A 60 19.59 -32.22 -26.95
N PRO A 61 19.04 -33.34 -26.45
CA PRO A 61 18.05 -33.32 -25.38
C PRO A 61 18.64 -32.76 -24.08
N VAL A 62 17.96 -31.76 -23.51
CA VAL A 62 18.27 -31.23 -22.18
C VAL A 62 17.99 -32.32 -21.15
N ARG A 63 19.05 -32.97 -20.63
CA ARG A 63 18.94 -33.90 -19.49
C ARG A 63 18.38 -33.14 -18.28
N LYS A 64 17.17 -33.51 -17.84
CA LYS A 64 16.65 -33.09 -16.53
C LYS A 64 17.64 -33.55 -15.44
N PRO A 65 18.12 -32.67 -14.54
CA PRO A 65 18.93 -33.11 -13.41
C PRO A 65 18.12 -34.01 -12.49
N ALA A 66 18.70 -35.10 -12.02
CA ALA A 66 18.12 -35.84 -10.89
C ALA A 66 18.16 -34.93 -9.63
N PRO A 67 17.10 -34.91 -8.80
CA PRO A 67 17.13 -34.20 -7.53
C PRO A 67 18.23 -34.80 -6.62
N PRO A 68 18.86 -33.99 -5.75
CA PRO A 68 19.87 -34.49 -4.81
C PRO A 68 19.25 -35.44 -3.79
N SER A 69 19.77 -36.66 -3.69
CA SER A 69 19.42 -37.59 -2.61
C SER A 69 20.14 -37.19 -1.32
N VAL A 70 19.41 -36.72 -0.33
CA VAL A 70 19.99 -36.25 0.94
C VAL A 70 20.14 -37.41 1.91
N THR A 71 21.31 -37.59 2.52
CA THR A 71 21.57 -38.73 3.42
C THR A 71 21.31 -38.42 4.90
N SER A 72 21.46 -37.16 5.34
CA SER A 72 20.95 -36.69 6.64
C SER A 72 20.85 -35.16 6.71
N LEU A 73 19.88 -34.65 7.46
CA LEU A 73 19.76 -33.25 7.86
C LEU A 73 20.20 -33.14 9.32
N SER A 74 21.40 -32.63 9.57
CA SER A 74 21.85 -32.35 10.93
C SER A 74 21.19 -31.08 11.48
N PRO A 75 20.70 -31.06 12.74
CA PRO A 75 20.26 -29.84 13.41
C PRO A 75 21.40 -28.83 13.67
N THR A 76 22.66 -29.29 13.67
CA THR A 76 23.82 -28.53 14.16
C THR A 76 24.93 -28.32 13.13
N GLY A 77 24.77 -28.81 11.89
CA GLY A 77 25.82 -28.76 10.87
C GLY A 77 25.30 -28.50 9.46
N ALA A 78 26.18 -27.98 8.61
CA ALA A 78 25.91 -27.78 7.19
C ALA A 78 25.59 -29.12 6.49
N PRO A 79 24.57 -29.17 5.62
CA PRO A 79 24.16 -30.42 4.98
C PRO A 79 25.18 -30.92 3.95
N ILE A 80 25.29 -32.24 3.85
CA ILE A 80 26.18 -32.92 2.91
C ILE A 80 25.41 -33.33 1.66
N LEU A 81 25.91 -32.90 0.49
CA LEU A 81 25.35 -33.27 -0.81
C LEU A 81 25.83 -34.67 -1.24
N ASN A 82 24.94 -35.66 -1.21
CA ASN A 82 25.20 -36.98 -1.79
C ASN A 82 24.59 -37.06 -3.20
N ILE A 83 25.36 -36.60 -4.19
CA ILE A 83 24.96 -36.56 -5.61
C ILE A 83 25.99 -37.36 -6.40
N ASN A 84 25.54 -38.25 -7.29
CA ASN A 84 26.44 -38.96 -8.20
C ASN A 84 27.19 -37.93 -9.09
N ALA A 85 28.53 -38.01 -9.09
CA ALA A 85 29.39 -37.10 -9.84
C ALA A 85 29.09 -37.07 -11.36
N ALA A 86 28.61 -38.18 -11.93
CA ALA A 86 28.22 -38.27 -13.34
C ALA A 86 26.96 -37.46 -13.69
N ASN A 87 26.19 -37.04 -12.68
CA ASN A 87 24.93 -36.31 -12.85
C ASN A 87 25.07 -34.78 -12.65
N THR A 88 26.29 -34.26 -12.48
CA THR A 88 26.54 -32.83 -12.24
C THR A 88 27.57 -32.23 -13.21
N ASN A 89 27.25 -31.07 -13.78
CA ASN A 89 28.18 -30.31 -14.64
C ASN A 89 29.12 -29.39 -13.82
N VAL A 90 28.80 -29.14 -12.55
CA VAL A 90 29.65 -28.45 -11.56
C VAL A 90 30.32 -29.49 -10.65
N PRO A 91 31.63 -29.42 -10.37
CA PRO A 91 32.30 -30.35 -9.46
C PRO A 91 31.64 -30.37 -8.07
N LEU A 92 31.43 -31.57 -7.51
CA LEU A 92 30.77 -31.76 -6.21
C LEU A 92 31.42 -30.94 -5.08
N LYS A 93 32.75 -30.82 -5.07
CA LYS A 93 33.50 -30.01 -4.10
C LYS A 93 33.14 -28.52 -4.16
N GLU A 94 32.76 -27.99 -5.32
CA GLU A 94 32.29 -26.61 -5.46
C GLU A 94 30.82 -26.46 -5.04
N ARG A 95 29.97 -27.45 -5.38
CA ARG A 95 28.57 -27.48 -4.93
C ARG A 95 28.45 -27.58 -3.42
N GLN A 96 29.23 -28.46 -2.79
CA GLN A 96 29.28 -28.62 -1.34
C GLN A 96 29.72 -27.33 -0.64
N ARG A 97 30.75 -26.64 -1.15
CA ARG A 97 31.18 -25.32 -0.64
C ARG A 97 30.04 -24.30 -0.72
N MET A 98 29.30 -24.26 -1.84
CA MET A 98 28.17 -23.35 -2.00
C MET A 98 27.07 -23.61 -0.97
N VAL A 99 26.66 -24.88 -0.79
CA VAL A 99 25.67 -25.28 0.22
C VAL A 99 26.09 -24.86 1.61
N THR A 100 27.35 -25.10 2.00
CA THR A 100 27.87 -24.72 3.32
C THR A 100 27.80 -23.19 3.55
N VAL A 101 28.12 -22.37 2.56
CA VAL A 101 28.04 -20.90 2.68
C VAL A 101 26.58 -20.41 2.72
N ILE A 102 25.70 -21.01 1.93
CA ILE A 102 24.26 -20.70 1.96
C ILE A 102 23.65 -21.11 3.32
N TYR A 103 24.07 -22.26 3.88
CA TYR A 103 23.66 -22.72 5.20
C TYR A 103 23.99 -21.70 6.30
N GLU A 104 25.24 -21.26 6.42
CA GLU A 104 25.61 -20.25 7.43
C GLU A 104 24.89 -18.92 7.23
N THR A 105 24.61 -18.56 5.97
CA THR A 105 23.81 -17.37 5.65
C THR A 105 22.37 -17.51 6.15
N PHE A 106 21.72 -18.67 5.97
CA PHE A 106 20.40 -18.94 6.55
C PHE A 106 20.43 -19.05 8.08
N ARG A 107 21.48 -19.65 8.66
CA ARG A 107 21.67 -19.74 10.12
C ARG A 107 21.74 -18.35 10.76
N THR A 108 22.40 -17.40 10.07
CA THR A 108 22.49 -15.99 10.48
C THR A 108 21.17 -15.24 10.31
N LEU A 109 20.44 -15.51 9.21
CA LEU A 109 19.12 -14.90 8.97
C LEU A 109 18.11 -15.35 10.05
N TYR A 110 18.06 -16.66 10.32
CA TYR A 110 17.09 -17.29 11.23
C TYR A 110 17.47 -17.21 12.71
N SER A 111 18.44 -16.36 13.10
CA SER A 111 18.91 -16.24 14.50
C SER A 111 17.83 -15.85 15.52
N ASN A 112 16.71 -15.31 15.04
CA ASN A 112 15.61 -14.82 15.87
C ASN A 112 14.40 -15.78 15.90
N LEU A 113 14.47 -16.94 15.24
CA LEU A 113 13.43 -17.96 15.32
C LEU A 113 13.53 -18.76 16.63
N PRO A 114 12.40 -19.17 17.23
CA PRO A 114 12.41 -20.03 18.41
C PRO A 114 13.07 -21.37 18.10
N ASN A 115 14.00 -21.82 18.95
CA ASN A 115 14.74 -23.07 18.75
C ASN A 115 13.88 -24.28 19.14
N ASN A 116 13.39 -25.03 18.13
CA ASN A 116 12.57 -26.23 18.32
C ASN A 116 12.85 -27.25 17.19
N ALA A 117 12.26 -28.44 17.26
CA ALA A 117 12.51 -29.52 16.32
C ALA A 117 12.21 -29.15 14.84
N GLN A 118 11.25 -28.26 14.58
CA GLN A 118 10.90 -27.81 13.23
C GLN A 118 11.88 -26.74 12.71
N THR A 119 12.32 -25.81 13.55
CA THR A 119 13.23 -24.72 13.14
C THR A 119 14.69 -25.15 13.08
N ALA A 120 15.12 -26.14 13.88
CA ALA A 120 16.52 -26.53 13.97
C ALA A 120 17.11 -27.08 12.66
N THR A 121 16.32 -27.81 11.86
CA THR A 121 16.79 -28.33 10.54
C THR A 121 16.49 -27.37 9.38
N LEU A 122 15.73 -26.29 9.62
CA LEU A 122 15.25 -25.35 8.60
C LEU A 122 16.35 -24.62 7.82
N PRO A 123 17.50 -24.20 8.40
CA PRO A 123 18.61 -23.65 7.63
C PRO A 123 19.21 -24.66 6.65
N GLY A 124 19.29 -25.95 7.05
CA GLY A 124 19.81 -27.03 6.22
C GLY A 124 18.90 -27.35 5.04
N GLN A 125 17.60 -27.51 5.30
CA GLN A 125 16.59 -27.73 4.27
C GLN A 125 16.59 -26.62 3.21
N HIS A 126 16.54 -25.35 3.66
CA HIS A 126 16.56 -24.20 2.75
C HIS A 126 17.89 -24.04 2.01
N ALA A 127 19.04 -24.40 2.61
CA ALA A 127 20.33 -24.34 1.92
C ALA A 127 20.43 -25.33 0.76
N ILE A 128 19.95 -26.57 0.93
CA ILE A 128 19.92 -27.57 -0.15
C ILE A 128 18.98 -27.11 -1.27
N ALA A 129 17.75 -26.73 -0.92
CA ALA A 129 16.76 -26.29 -1.91
C ALA A 129 17.23 -25.03 -2.66
N GLN A 130 17.86 -24.08 -1.95
CA GLN A 130 18.40 -22.88 -2.57
C GLN A 130 19.58 -23.16 -3.50
N GLU A 131 20.47 -24.08 -3.15
CA GLU A 131 21.56 -24.48 -4.03
C GLU A 131 21.04 -25.22 -5.27
N ALA A 132 20.01 -26.03 -5.13
CA ALA A 132 19.35 -26.68 -6.26
C ALA A 132 18.76 -25.65 -7.25
N GLU A 133 18.12 -24.57 -6.75
CA GLU A 133 17.69 -23.44 -7.58
C GLU A 133 18.86 -22.74 -8.30
N VAL A 134 19.97 -22.49 -7.59
CA VAL A 134 21.18 -21.88 -8.17
C VAL A 134 21.76 -22.80 -9.25
N TYR A 135 21.88 -24.10 -8.98
CA TYR A 135 22.40 -25.09 -9.91
C TYR A 135 21.52 -25.18 -11.17
N ALA A 136 20.20 -25.29 -11.00
CA ALA A 136 19.26 -25.45 -12.12
C ALA A 136 19.28 -24.29 -13.13
N ARG A 137 19.57 -23.05 -12.67
CA ARG A 137 19.69 -21.86 -13.53
C ARG A 137 21.14 -21.51 -13.94
N SER A 138 22.11 -22.36 -13.64
CA SER A 138 23.53 -22.06 -13.87
C SER A 138 24.18 -22.98 -14.89
N GLN A 139 25.17 -22.43 -15.60
CA GLN A 139 26.19 -23.21 -16.28
C GLN A 139 27.42 -23.30 -15.37
N ARG A 140 28.36 -24.20 -15.67
CA ARG A 140 29.58 -24.40 -14.86
C ARG A 140 30.37 -23.11 -14.63
N SER A 141 30.42 -22.23 -15.63
CA SER A 141 31.08 -20.92 -15.57
C SER A 141 30.32 -19.89 -14.70
N THR A 142 28.99 -19.89 -14.73
CA THR A 142 28.16 -18.87 -14.06
C THR A 142 27.78 -19.24 -12.62
N TYR A 143 27.88 -20.52 -12.25
CA TYR A 143 27.44 -21.06 -10.96
C TYR A 143 27.97 -20.29 -9.74
N LYS A 144 29.26 -19.92 -9.73
CA LYS A 144 29.87 -19.16 -8.62
C LYS A 144 29.27 -17.77 -8.47
N ASN A 145 29.07 -17.06 -9.57
CA ASN A 145 28.50 -15.70 -9.59
C ASN A 145 27.02 -15.72 -9.21
N ASN A 146 26.26 -16.69 -9.74
CA ASN A 146 24.85 -16.90 -9.40
C ASN A 146 24.65 -17.23 -7.91
N GLY A 147 25.55 -18.05 -7.34
CA GLY A 147 25.57 -18.34 -5.92
C GLY A 147 25.91 -17.12 -5.06
N ALA A 148 26.97 -16.38 -5.42
CA ALA A 148 27.37 -15.15 -4.72
C ALA A 148 26.26 -14.08 -4.71
N HIS A 149 25.55 -13.89 -5.84
CA HIS A 149 24.39 -13.01 -5.92
C HIS A 149 23.26 -13.48 -5.00
N THR A 150 22.98 -14.79 -4.97
CA THR A 150 21.96 -15.39 -4.09
C THR A 150 22.27 -15.18 -2.61
N ILE A 151 23.53 -15.38 -2.20
CA ILE A 151 24.00 -15.12 -0.84
C ILE A 151 23.79 -13.66 -0.45
N THR A 152 24.12 -12.71 -1.34
CA THR A 152 23.87 -11.28 -1.14
C THR A 152 22.39 -10.97 -0.97
N MET A 153 21.51 -11.60 -1.77
CA MET A 153 20.06 -11.42 -1.66
C MET A 153 19.50 -11.96 -0.33
N ILE A 154 19.98 -13.12 0.16
CA ILE A 154 19.57 -13.66 1.46
C ILE A 154 20.04 -12.74 2.61
N LYS A 155 21.27 -12.22 2.55
CA LYS A 155 21.82 -11.30 3.56
C LYS A 155 21.05 -9.97 3.71
N LYS A 156 20.34 -9.54 2.66
CA LYS A 156 19.53 -8.31 2.67
C LYS A 156 18.13 -8.48 3.27
N ARG A 157 17.72 -9.70 3.62
CA ARG A 157 16.36 -9.96 4.13
C ARG A 157 16.23 -9.59 5.62
N PRO A 158 15.07 -9.04 6.05
CA PRO A 158 14.80 -8.83 7.47
C PRO A 158 14.74 -10.17 8.23
N LYS A 159 15.29 -10.18 9.45
CA LYS A 159 15.38 -11.37 10.30
C LYS A 159 13.99 -11.80 10.81
N PRO A 160 13.51 -13.01 10.49
CA PRO A 160 12.22 -13.52 10.95
C PRO A 160 12.22 -13.85 12.44
N ASN A 161 11.13 -13.50 13.12
CA ASN A 161 10.79 -13.93 14.49
C ASN A 161 9.87 -15.17 14.53
N GLN A 162 9.22 -15.50 13.41
CA GLN A 162 8.32 -16.67 13.27
C GLN A 162 8.46 -17.33 11.90
N ILE A 163 8.09 -18.62 11.79
CA ILE A 163 8.26 -19.44 10.57
C ILE A 163 7.44 -18.88 9.39
N SER A 164 6.27 -18.29 9.65
CA SER A 164 5.39 -17.68 8.65
C SER A 164 5.92 -16.36 8.06
N HIS A 165 7.00 -15.80 8.59
CA HIS A 165 7.50 -14.48 8.18
C HIS A 165 7.94 -14.47 6.69
N PRO A 166 7.62 -13.42 5.89
CA PRO A 166 7.82 -13.40 4.43
C PRO A 166 9.25 -13.68 3.94
N SER A 167 10.27 -13.46 4.78
CA SER A 167 11.68 -13.70 4.44
C SER A 167 12.20 -15.13 4.65
N VAL A 168 11.44 -15.99 5.34
CA VAL A 168 11.76 -17.42 5.52
C VAL A 168 11.57 -18.15 4.20
N GLY A 169 12.54 -18.93 3.75
CA GLY A 169 12.46 -19.75 2.54
C GLY A 169 13.59 -19.56 1.54
N THR A 170 13.60 -20.33 0.46
CA THR A 170 14.48 -20.08 -0.68
C THR A 170 14.07 -18.80 -1.44
N GLN A 171 14.95 -18.29 -2.29
CA GLN A 171 14.68 -17.17 -3.19
C GLN A 171 13.48 -17.47 -4.09
N GLY A 172 13.40 -18.67 -4.70
CA GLY A 172 12.24 -19.11 -5.47
C GLY A 172 10.93 -19.07 -4.67
N THR A 173 10.90 -19.55 -3.41
CA THR A 173 9.67 -19.48 -2.58
C THR A 173 9.32 -18.07 -2.11
N VAL A 174 10.30 -17.19 -1.92
CA VAL A 174 10.07 -15.77 -1.57
C VAL A 174 9.56 -15.00 -2.78
N ASP A 175 10.16 -15.22 -3.95
CA ASP A 175 9.74 -14.63 -5.21
C ASP A 175 8.37 -15.16 -5.65
N ALA A 176 8.06 -16.44 -5.43
CA ALA A 176 6.73 -17.01 -5.66
C ALA A 176 5.68 -16.38 -4.75
N ARG A 177 5.95 -16.21 -3.44
CA ARG A 177 5.05 -15.49 -2.52
C ARG A 177 4.89 -14.03 -2.89
N ARG A 178 5.94 -13.37 -3.39
CA ARG A 178 5.88 -11.99 -3.89
C ARG A 178 5.06 -11.90 -5.18
N ALA A 179 5.25 -12.83 -6.12
CA ALA A 179 4.47 -12.92 -7.35
C ALA A 179 2.99 -13.26 -7.07
N GLN A 180 2.71 -14.07 -6.04
CA GLN A 180 1.36 -14.40 -5.58
C GLN A 180 0.71 -13.24 -4.80
N LYS A 181 1.46 -12.48 -3.99
CA LYS A 181 0.96 -11.21 -3.43
C LYS A 181 0.62 -10.21 -4.54
N ASN A 182 1.47 -10.16 -5.57
CA ASN A 182 1.26 -9.38 -6.78
C ASN A 182 0.25 -10.01 -7.77
N SER A 183 -0.33 -11.18 -7.49
CA SER A 183 -1.32 -11.76 -8.39
C SER A 183 -2.61 -10.95 -8.28
N MET A 184 -3.24 -10.71 -9.42
CA MET A 184 -4.44 -9.87 -9.47
C MET A 184 -5.62 -10.65 -8.93
N LEU A 185 -6.21 -10.17 -7.82
CA LEU A 185 -7.45 -10.70 -7.28
C LEU A 185 -8.56 -10.51 -8.32
N LYS A 186 -9.24 -11.61 -8.67
CA LYS A 186 -10.30 -11.65 -9.68
C LYS A 186 -11.67 -11.72 -9.03
N ARG A 187 -12.69 -11.16 -9.68
CA ARG A 187 -14.08 -11.14 -9.19
C ARG A 187 -14.57 -12.53 -8.78
N ALA A 188 -14.37 -13.53 -9.65
CA ALA A 188 -14.80 -14.90 -9.42
C ALA A 188 -14.20 -15.58 -8.16
N GLN A 189 -13.12 -15.03 -7.59
CA GLN A 189 -12.53 -15.54 -6.35
C GLN A 189 -13.25 -15.06 -5.08
N ILE A 190 -14.03 -13.97 -5.16
CA ILE A 190 -14.62 -13.26 -4.01
C ILE A 190 -16.11 -12.93 -4.18
N GLU A 191 -16.71 -13.20 -5.33
CA GLU A 191 -18.13 -12.91 -5.60
C GLU A 191 -19.09 -13.56 -4.59
N HIS A 192 -18.77 -14.77 -4.12
CA HIS A 192 -19.51 -15.48 -3.07
C HIS A 192 -19.36 -14.85 -1.65
N ALA A 193 -18.49 -13.86 -1.49
CA ALA A 193 -18.23 -13.13 -0.25
C ALA A 193 -18.82 -11.71 -0.28
N VAL A 194 -19.48 -11.32 -1.36
CA VAL A 194 -20.21 -10.04 -1.49
C VAL A 194 -21.38 -10.05 -0.51
N LEU A 195 -21.57 -8.92 0.20
CA LEU A 195 -22.64 -8.75 1.17
C LEU A 195 -24.01 -8.74 0.50
N SER A 196 -24.99 -9.43 1.10
CA SER A 196 -26.41 -9.30 0.70
C SER A 196 -26.95 -7.93 1.09
N GLN A 197 -28.09 -7.51 0.52
CA GLN A 197 -28.69 -6.20 0.83
C GLN A 197 -29.09 -6.08 2.31
N GLU A 198 -29.55 -7.18 2.94
CA GLU A 198 -29.84 -7.24 4.37
C GLU A 198 -28.57 -7.13 5.22
N GLN A 199 -27.45 -7.69 4.75
CA GLN A 199 -26.15 -7.53 5.39
C GLN A 199 -25.64 -6.09 5.26
N LEU A 200 -25.75 -5.48 4.08
CA LEU A 200 -25.40 -4.07 3.86
C LEU A 200 -26.15 -3.16 4.85
N VAL A 201 -27.49 -3.26 4.90
CA VAL A 201 -28.32 -2.50 5.85
C VAL A 201 -27.89 -2.78 7.30
N LYS A 202 -27.72 -4.05 7.68
CA LYS A 202 -27.29 -4.43 9.04
C LYS A 202 -25.94 -3.82 9.43
N TRP A 203 -24.99 -3.72 8.50
CA TRP A 203 -23.66 -3.17 8.76
C TRP A 203 -23.57 -1.64 8.61
N GLY A 204 -24.69 -0.97 8.30
CA GLY A 204 -24.78 0.50 8.27
C GLY A 204 -24.54 1.12 6.89
N TYR A 205 -24.58 0.33 5.82
CA TYR A 205 -24.53 0.81 4.45
C TYR A 205 -25.89 1.35 4.00
N LEU A 206 -25.84 2.45 3.25
CA LEU A 206 -26.98 2.92 2.47
C LEU A 206 -27.15 2.00 1.23
N VAL A 207 -28.39 1.60 0.93
CA VAL A 207 -28.70 0.72 -0.21
C VAL A 207 -29.60 1.38 -1.27
N GLU A 208 -30.28 2.47 -0.91
CA GLU A 208 -31.16 3.27 -1.76
C GLU A 208 -30.85 4.76 -1.54
N VAL A 209 -30.98 5.60 -2.57
CA VAL A 209 -30.70 7.04 -2.44
C VAL A 209 -31.90 7.73 -1.76
N PRO A 210 -31.69 8.56 -0.71
CA PRO A 210 -32.76 9.33 -0.08
C PRO A 210 -33.52 10.24 -1.07
N GLU A 211 -34.80 10.47 -0.80
CA GLU A 211 -35.64 11.33 -1.64
C GLU A 211 -35.21 12.81 -1.59
N GLY A 212 -35.47 13.52 -2.69
CA GLY A 212 -35.21 14.95 -2.83
C GLY A 212 -33.85 15.28 -3.50
N PRO A 213 -33.59 16.57 -3.77
CA PRO A 213 -32.43 17.00 -4.56
C PRO A 213 -31.10 16.97 -3.81
N GLY A 214 -31.12 16.86 -2.48
CA GLY A 214 -29.96 17.15 -1.63
C GLY A 214 -29.61 18.65 -1.58
N GLU A 215 -28.42 18.98 -1.10
CA GLU A 215 -27.84 20.34 -1.03
C GLU A 215 -28.66 21.42 -0.29
N THR A 216 -29.69 21.03 0.47
CA THR A 216 -30.54 21.93 1.26
C THR A 216 -29.88 22.41 2.55
N ARG A 217 -28.77 21.81 2.98
CA ARG A 217 -28.03 22.11 4.22
C ARG A 217 -26.52 21.87 4.07
N VAL A 218 -25.91 22.53 3.08
CA VAL A 218 -24.48 22.36 2.74
C VAL A 218 -23.55 22.55 3.95
N SER A 219 -23.79 23.57 4.77
CA SER A 219 -22.90 24.00 5.87
C SER A 219 -23.73 24.45 7.08
N ASP A 220 -23.20 24.23 8.28
CA ASP A 220 -23.78 24.65 9.56
C ASP A 220 -23.07 25.90 10.14
N GLU A 221 -22.27 26.65 9.36
CA GLU A 221 -21.63 27.88 9.88
C GLU A 221 -22.67 28.88 10.43
N GLY A 222 -22.56 29.20 11.73
CA GLY A 222 -23.50 30.03 12.47
C GLY A 222 -24.45 29.26 13.38
N GLU A 223 -24.62 27.95 13.17
CA GLU A 223 -25.51 27.09 13.97
C GLU A 223 -24.81 26.55 15.24
N GLU A 224 -25.62 26.16 16.24
CA GLU A 224 -25.14 25.49 17.45
C GLU A 224 -24.96 23.98 17.25
N ALA A 225 -23.85 23.43 17.73
CA ALA A 225 -23.55 22.00 17.69
C ALA A 225 -22.90 21.51 19.00
N THR A 226 -23.05 20.21 19.29
CA THR A 226 -22.33 19.55 20.38
C THR A 226 -20.96 19.08 19.90
N CYS A 227 -19.90 19.45 20.61
CA CYS A 227 -18.54 19.04 20.25
C CYS A 227 -18.33 17.53 20.47
N GLU A 228 -18.01 16.78 19.41
CA GLU A 228 -17.72 15.33 19.46
C GLU A 228 -16.58 14.99 20.45
N ARG A 229 -15.64 15.92 20.64
CA ARG A 229 -14.42 15.72 21.45
C ARG A 229 -14.62 15.95 22.95
N CYS A 230 -15.27 17.06 23.33
CA CYS A 230 -15.40 17.50 24.73
C CYS A 230 -16.86 17.62 25.20
N GLN A 231 -17.84 17.33 24.34
CA GLN A 231 -19.29 17.36 24.61
C GLN A 231 -19.85 18.74 25.03
N THR A 232 -19.06 19.81 24.87
CA THR A 232 -19.51 21.19 25.07
C THR A 232 -20.26 21.70 23.83
N LEU A 233 -21.34 22.45 24.05
CA LEU A 233 -22.02 23.20 22.99
C LEU A 233 -21.13 24.34 22.47
N PHE A 234 -21.14 24.55 21.16
CA PHE A 234 -20.40 25.63 20.49
C PHE A 234 -21.14 26.07 19.23
N VAL A 235 -20.90 27.32 18.79
CA VAL A 235 -21.33 27.79 17.47
C VAL A 235 -20.29 27.38 16.43
N VAL A 236 -20.72 26.71 15.37
CA VAL A 236 -19.86 26.30 14.26
C VAL A 236 -19.37 27.54 13.52
N ARG A 237 -18.04 27.71 13.41
CA ARG A 237 -17.43 28.90 12.80
C ARG A 237 -16.11 28.57 12.12
N ALA A 238 -16.00 28.93 10.85
CA ALA A 238 -14.77 28.82 10.07
C ALA A 238 -13.72 29.88 10.50
N PRO A 239 -12.42 29.54 10.53
CA PRO A 239 -11.36 30.53 10.76
C PRO A 239 -11.12 31.40 9.52
N ARG A 240 -11.29 32.72 9.64
CA ARG A 240 -11.11 33.69 8.55
C ARG A 240 -9.67 34.22 8.47
N SER A 241 -8.81 33.81 9.40
CA SER A 241 -7.38 34.15 9.42
C SER A 241 -6.56 33.08 10.16
N LYS A 242 -5.24 33.07 9.95
CA LYS A 242 -4.33 32.17 10.69
C LYS A 242 -4.34 32.43 12.21
N GLN A 243 -4.60 33.67 12.63
CA GLN A 243 -4.72 34.03 14.04
C GLN A 243 -5.99 33.44 14.66
N GLU A 244 -7.13 33.59 13.97
CA GLU A 244 -8.40 32.99 14.39
C GLU A 244 -8.36 31.45 14.38
N ALA A 245 -7.69 30.84 13.40
CA ALA A 245 -7.46 29.39 13.38
C ALA A 245 -6.71 28.92 14.64
N LYS A 246 -5.67 29.66 15.05
CA LYS A 246 -4.94 29.37 16.28
C LYS A 246 -5.85 29.51 17.50
N GLU A 247 -6.57 30.62 17.63
CA GLU A 247 -7.48 30.88 18.75
C GLU A 247 -8.62 29.85 18.86
N LEU A 248 -9.16 29.36 17.74
CA LEU A 248 -10.16 28.29 17.74
C LEU A 248 -9.53 26.94 18.12
N SER A 249 -8.29 26.66 17.71
CA SER A 249 -7.55 25.44 18.03
C SER A 249 -7.12 25.31 19.51
N GLU A 250 -7.29 26.37 20.31
CA GLU A 250 -6.95 26.40 21.74
C GLU A 250 -8.19 26.31 22.65
N LYS A 251 -9.40 26.12 22.09
CA LYS A 251 -10.67 26.13 22.87
C LYS A 251 -11.16 24.76 23.35
N CYS A 252 -10.91 23.69 22.60
CA CYS A 252 -11.38 22.35 22.96
C CYS A 252 -10.27 21.54 23.64
N THR A 253 -10.46 21.22 24.92
CA THR A 253 -9.56 20.36 25.71
C THR A 253 -10.15 18.95 25.79
N TYR A 254 -9.47 17.93 25.24
CA TYR A 254 -10.03 16.58 25.10
C TYR A 254 -8.99 15.45 25.18
N HIS A 255 -9.48 14.21 25.32
CA HIS A 255 -8.69 12.99 25.20
C HIS A 255 -8.92 12.34 23.84
N TRP A 256 -7.88 12.21 23.02
CA TRP A 256 -7.98 11.56 21.70
C TRP A 256 -7.95 10.03 21.76
N GLY A 257 -7.40 9.46 22.83
CA GLY A 257 -7.24 8.01 22.99
C GLY A 257 -8.43 7.42 23.74
N ARG A 258 -9.04 6.36 23.20
CA ARG A 258 -10.11 5.61 23.89
C ARG A 258 -9.62 5.09 25.26
N THR A 259 -10.55 4.88 26.19
CA THR A 259 -10.23 4.27 27.49
C THR A 259 -9.84 2.79 27.34
N TYR A 260 -9.08 2.28 28.33
CA TYR A 260 -8.75 0.87 28.47
C TYR A 260 -8.63 0.50 29.96
N VAL A 261 -8.83 -0.79 30.27
CA VAL A 261 -8.67 -1.31 31.64
C VAL A 261 -7.23 -1.73 31.86
N SER A 262 -6.56 -1.11 32.82
CA SER A 262 -5.26 -1.51 33.35
C SER A 262 -5.42 -2.35 34.63
N ARG A 263 -4.41 -3.16 34.96
CA ARG A 263 -4.33 -3.88 36.24
C ARG A 263 -2.97 -3.62 36.87
N ILE A 264 -2.93 -2.76 37.88
CA ILE A 264 -1.73 -2.40 38.63
C ILE A 264 -1.97 -2.78 40.09
N GLY A 265 -1.08 -3.56 40.69
CA GLY A 265 -1.23 -4.03 42.08
C GLY A 265 -2.50 -4.86 42.37
N GLY A 266 -3.13 -5.44 41.35
CA GLY A 266 -4.42 -6.15 41.46
C GLY A 266 -5.67 -5.26 41.38
N VAL A 267 -5.52 -3.94 41.49
CA VAL A 267 -6.61 -2.97 41.28
C VAL A 267 -6.88 -2.82 39.78
N ARG A 268 -8.16 -2.71 39.40
CA ARG A 268 -8.57 -2.38 38.03
C ARG A 268 -8.78 -0.88 37.91
N GLU A 269 -8.02 -0.25 37.02
CA GLU A 269 -8.16 1.18 36.71
C GLU A 269 -8.59 1.35 35.26
N ILE A 270 -9.43 2.36 34.98
CA ILE A 270 -9.83 2.73 33.63
C ILE A 270 -9.04 3.99 33.25
N LEU A 271 -8.12 3.86 32.30
CA LEU A 271 -7.18 4.90 31.88
C LEU A 271 -7.38 5.28 30.42
N TYR A 272 -7.05 6.50 30.02
CA TYR A 272 -7.07 6.91 28.61
C TYR A 272 -5.79 6.50 27.87
N LYS A 273 -5.90 5.90 26.68
CA LYS A 273 -4.74 5.47 25.87
C LYS A 273 -3.79 6.61 25.44
N CYS A 274 -4.23 7.86 25.49
CA CYS A 274 -3.46 9.02 25.04
C CYS A 274 -2.43 9.55 26.04
N CYS A 275 -2.68 9.36 27.34
CA CYS A 275 -1.88 9.96 28.42
C CYS A 275 -1.80 9.10 29.68
N SER A 276 -2.47 7.94 29.70
CA SER A 276 -2.64 7.06 30.87
C SER A 276 -3.31 7.72 32.08
N ALA A 277 -3.92 8.89 31.93
CA ALA A 277 -4.68 9.53 33.00
C ALA A 277 -5.99 8.77 33.30
N PRO A 278 -6.51 8.81 34.54
CA PRO A 278 -7.77 8.17 34.91
C PRO A 278 -8.97 8.67 34.11
N ASN A 279 -9.97 7.80 33.93
CA ASN A 279 -11.26 8.16 33.34
C ASN A 279 -11.92 9.33 34.10
N GLY A 280 -12.47 10.30 33.37
CA GLY A 280 -13.04 11.53 33.95
C GLY A 280 -12.02 12.64 34.26
N SER A 281 -10.72 12.42 34.05
CA SER A 281 -9.72 13.50 34.08
C SER A 281 -9.93 14.52 32.95
N PRO A 282 -9.55 15.81 33.14
CA PRO A 282 -9.54 16.80 32.06
C PRO A 282 -8.72 16.34 30.86
N GLY A 283 -9.12 16.77 29.66
CA GLY A 283 -8.45 16.39 28.40
C GLY A 283 -6.95 16.72 28.38
N CYS A 284 -6.16 15.85 27.73
CA CYS A 284 -4.71 16.01 27.64
C CYS A 284 -4.20 16.72 26.37
N VAL A 285 -5.09 17.09 25.45
CA VAL A 285 -4.76 17.74 24.17
C VAL A 285 -5.71 18.91 23.92
N LEU A 286 -5.17 20.01 23.39
CA LEU A 286 -5.93 21.14 22.83
C LEU A 286 -6.20 20.93 21.33
N GLY A 287 -7.36 21.37 20.87
CA GLY A 287 -7.73 21.42 19.45
C GLY A 287 -8.96 22.30 19.22
N ALA A 288 -9.48 22.30 18.00
CA ALA A 288 -10.75 22.95 17.70
C ALA A 288 -11.95 22.15 18.25
N HIS A 289 -13.06 22.85 18.52
CA HIS A 289 -14.36 22.18 18.63
C HIS A 289 -14.78 21.69 17.25
N VAL A 290 -15.32 20.47 17.20
CA VAL A 290 -15.70 19.80 15.96
C VAL A 290 -16.96 18.98 16.20
N PHE A 291 -17.72 18.74 15.15
CA PHE A 291 -18.94 17.93 15.19
C PHE A 291 -18.98 16.97 14.00
N LYS A 292 -19.91 16.03 14.06
CA LYS A 292 -20.29 15.15 12.95
C LYS A 292 -21.81 15.13 12.88
N ASP A 293 -22.37 14.86 11.72
CA ASP A 293 -23.81 14.57 11.65
C ASP A 293 -24.14 13.30 12.44
N PRO A 294 -25.38 13.17 12.93
CA PRO A 294 -25.96 11.88 13.32
C PRO A 294 -25.80 10.84 12.20
N GLU A 295 -25.93 9.55 12.54
CA GLU A 295 -25.97 8.47 11.54
C GLU A 295 -27.33 8.43 10.81
N ASP A 296 -27.66 9.52 10.12
CA ASP A 296 -28.88 9.72 9.31
C ASP A 296 -28.47 10.11 7.89
N PHE A 297 -28.82 9.25 6.93
CA PHE A 297 -28.52 9.45 5.52
C PHE A 297 -29.24 10.66 4.92
N ASN A 298 -30.40 11.07 5.46
CA ASN A 298 -31.14 12.23 4.97
C ASN A 298 -30.38 13.53 5.27
N LEU A 299 -29.79 13.65 6.46
CA LEU A 299 -28.95 14.79 6.83
C LEU A 299 -27.68 14.83 5.97
N LEU A 300 -27.04 13.69 5.75
CA LEU A 300 -25.86 13.59 4.89
C LEU A 300 -26.18 13.92 3.41
N HIS A 301 -27.35 13.50 2.90
CA HIS A 301 -27.87 13.82 1.56
C HIS A 301 -28.22 15.30 1.42
N ALA A 302 -28.81 15.90 2.45
CA ALA A 302 -29.08 17.34 2.53
C ALA A 302 -27.81 18.19 2.48
N ARG A 303 -26.65 17.67 2.91
CA ARG A 303 -25.35 18.35 2.69
C ARG A 303 -24.89 18.26 1.25
N HIS A 304 -24.82 17.03 0.73
CA HIS A 304 -24.41 16.73 -0.63
C HIS A 304 -25.12 15.42 -1.06
N PRO A 305 -25.85 15.40 -2.18
CA PRO A 305 -26.68 14.26 -2.58
C PRO A 305 -25.86 13.00 -2.83
N TYR A 306 -26.41 11.87 -2.39
CA TYR A 306 -25.93 10.55 -2.76
C TYR A 306 -26.23 10.28 -4.25
N SER A 307 -25.39 9.45 -4.88
CA SER A 307 -25.70 8.86 -6.20
C SER A 307 -25.43 7.37 -6.18
N LEU A 308 -26.24 6.62 -6.91
CA LEU A 308 -26.10 5.18 -7.07
C LEU A 308 -25.02 4.85 -8.10
N SER A 309 -24.20 3.84 -7.83
CA SER A 309 -23.09 3.46 -8.73
C SER A 309 -23.52 2.87 -10.08
N SER A 310 -24.79 2.53 -10.27
CA SER A 310 -25.37 2.18 -11.59
C SER A 310 -25.76 3.40 -12.42
N GLU A 311 -26.11 4.54 -11.79
CA GLU A 311 -26.36 5.82 -12.50
C GLU A 311 -25.09 6.33 -13.21
N PHE A 312 -23.94 5.73 -12.91
CA PHE A 312 -22.66 6.00 -13.53
C PHE A 312 -22.58 5.51 -14.98
N GLU A 313 -23.52 4.67 -15.43
CA GLU A 313 -23.57 4.16 -16.81
C GLU A 313 -24.20 5.14 -17.79
N SER A 314 -25.20 5.93 -17.36
CA SER A 314 -26.08 6.68 -18.26
C SER A 314 -25.43 7.89 -18.96
N ILE A 315 -24.27 8.34 -18.49
CA ILE A 315 -23.59 9.56 -18.99
C ILE A 315 -22.53 9.23 -20.07
N SER A 316 -22.18 7.96 -20.28
CA SER A 316 -21.09 7.56 -21.19
C SER A 316 -21.49 6.48 -22.20
N HIS A 317 -22.08 6.88 -23.33
CA HIS A 317 -22.27 6.04 -24.53
C HIS A 317 -20.95 5.62 -25.23
N ALA A 318 -19.81 5.78 -24.57
CA ALA A 318 -18.47 5.46 -25.07
C ALA A 318 -17.56 4.93 -23.94
N ARG A 319 -18.06 3.98 -23.13
CA ARG A 319 -17.17 3.19 -22.27
C ARG A 319 -16.31 2.28 -23.13
N ASP A 320 -15.01 2.53 -23.14
CA ASP A 320 -14.04 1.48 -23.43
C ASP A 320 -14.01 0.56 -22.21
N SER A 321 -14.59 -0.64 -22.32
CA SER A 321 -14.72 -1.58 -21.20
C SER A 321 -13.36 -2.07 -20.66
N SER A 322 -12.26 -1.67 -21.30
CA SER A 322 -10.89 -1.87 -20.85
C SER A 322 -10.50 -1.11 -19.57
N SER A 323 -11.23 -0.06 -19.12
CA SER A 323 -10.83 0.75 -17.95
C SER A 323 -11.54 0.41 -16.64
N GLU A 324 -12.62 -0.36 -16.67
CA GLU A 324 -13.38 -0.74 -15.47
C GLU A 324 -12.67 -1.85 -14.71
N LEU A 325 -12.61 -1.73 -13.37
CA LEU A 325 -11.95 -2.69 -12.50
C LEU A 325 -12.93 -3.82 -12.15
N GLU A 326 -12.50 -5.08 -12.25
CA GLU A 326 -13.25 -6.21 -11.67
C GLU A 326 -13.35 -6.10 -10.14
N VAL A 327 -12.26 -5.65 -9.52
CA VAL A 327 -12.06 -5.58 -8.08
C VAL A 327 -11.21 -4.35 -7.78
N ALA A 328 -11.66 -3.53 -6.84
CA ALA A 328 -10.92 -2.37 -6.33
C ALA A 328 -10.97 -2.37 -4.80
N ALA A 329 -9.85 -2.10 -4.15
CA ALA A 329 -9.85 -1.80 -2.71
C ALA A 329 -9.74 -0.29 -2.50
N LEU A 330 -10.54 0.23 -1.59
CA LEU A 330 -10.74 1.67 -1.37
C LEU A 330 -10.60 1.98 0.12
N ASP A 331 -10.01 3.14 0.42
CA ASP A 331 -9.95 3.72 1.77
C ASP A 331 -9.88 5.25 1.68
N CYS A 332 -10.49 5.94 2.65
CA CYS A 332 -10.64 7.38 2.71
C CYS A 332 -10.08 8.00 4.00
N GLU A 333 -9.45 9.17 3.87
CA GLU A 333 -9.14 10.03 5.00
C GLU A 333 -10.22 11.11 5.15
N MET A 334 -10.75 11.28 6.36
CA MET A 334 -11.79 12.28 6.67
C MET A 334 -11.31 13.33 7.68
N ILE A 335 -11.84 14.54 7.53
CA ILE A 335 -11.55 15.72 8.37
C ILE A 335 -12.83 16.38 8.86
N TYR A 336 -12.70 17.24 9.86
CA TYR A 336 -13.82 18.01 10.40
C TYR A 336 -13.96 19.37 9.71
N THR A 337 -15.18 19.70 9.32
CA THR A 337 -15.55 20.90 8.56
C THR A 337 -16.80 21.55 9.14
N THR A 338 -17.19 22.70 8.59
CA THR A 338 -18.51 23.31 8.85
C THR A 338 -19.68 22.46 8.31
N ALA A 339 -19.42 21.39 7.56
CA ALA A 339 -20.35 20.38 7.10
C ALA A 339 -20.20 19.03 7.84
N GLY A 340 -19.67 19.04 9.07
CA GLY A 340 -19.45 17.85 9.88
C GLY A 340 -18.18 17.09 9.49
N MET A 341 -18.29 15.78 9.26
CA MET A 341 -17.17 14.96 8.79
C MET A 341 -17.19 14.84 7.26
N SER A 342 -16.11 15.29 6.61
CA SER A 342 -15.99 15.38 5.15
C SER A 342 -14.77 14.61 4.62
N LEU A 343 -14.87 14.15 3.37
CA LEU A 343 -13.78 13.48 2.65
C LEU A 343 -12.64 14.46 2.36
N ALA A 344 -11.40 14.08 2.69
CA ALA A 344 -10.20 14.88 2.42
C ALA A 344 -9.16 14.16 1.55
N ARG A 345 -9.14 12.83 1.54
CA ARG A 345 -8.35 12.01 0.63
C ARG A 345 -9.08 10.72 0.32
N VAL A 346 -8.96 10.22 -0.91
CA VAL A 346 -9.36 8.84 -1.25
C VAL A 346 -8.24 8.14 -2.01
N SER A 347 -7.95 6.91 -1.61
CA SER A 347 -7.03 6.00 -2.26
C SER A 347 -7.79 4.80 -2.84
N VAL A 348 -7.51 4.45 -4.10
CA VAL A 348 -8.03 3.25 -4.75
C VAL A 348 -6.88 2.47 -5.38
N ILE A 349 -6.87 1.16 -5.10
CA ILE A 349 -5.94 0.21 -5.71
C ILE A 349 -6.71 -0.86 -6.50
N ASP A 350 -6.10 -1.35 -7.58
CA ASP A 350 -6.63 -2.49 -8.33
C ASP A 350 -6.44 -3.82 -7.58
N GLY A 351 -7.05 -4.89 -8.08
CA GLY A 351 -6.89 -6.24 -7.51
C GLY A 351 -5.44 -6.76 -7.48
N ALA A 352 -4.49 -6.17 -8.21
CA ALA A 352 -3.06 -6.50 -8.13
C ALA A 352 -2.35 -5.77 -6.98
N GLY A 353 -2.97 -4.74 -6.41
CA GLY A 353 -2.43 -3.89 -5.35
C GLY A 353 -1.69 -2.66 -5.86
N LYS A 354 -1.89 -2.28 -7.13
CA LYS A 354 -1.32 -1.06 -7.72
C LYS A 354 -2.28 0.10 -7.45
N SER A 355 -1.76 1.23 -6.97
CA SER A 355 -2.52 2.48 -6.91
C SER A 355 -2.94 2.93 -8.32
N VAL A 356 -4.25 3.10 -8.48
CA VAL A 356 -4.91 3.59 -9.70
C VAL A 356 -5.60 4.93 -9.48
N TYR A 357 -5.87 5.27 -8.22
CA TYR A 357 -6.37 6.57 -7.79
C TYR A 357 -5.77 6.94 -6.43
N ASP A 358 -5.31 8.17 -6.26
CA ASP A 358 -4.90 8.74 -4.98
C ASP A 358 -4.98 10.26 -5.11
N LYS A 359 -5.95 10.89 -4.44
CA LYS A 359 -6.15 12.35 -4.51
C LYS A 359 -6.61 12.93 -3.19
N LEU A 360 -6.06 14.12 -2.88
CA LEU A 360 -6.68 15.05 -1.95
C LEU A 360 -7.94 15.66 -2.56
N VAL A 361 -8.94 15.88 -1.72
CA VAL A 361 -10.28 16.35 -2.10
C VAL A 361 -10.49 17.75 -1.54
N LYS A 362 -10.89 18.68 -2.41
CA LYS A 362 -11.22 20.04 -2.05
C LYS A 362 -12.60 20.06 -1.39
N MET A 363 -12.77 20.93 -0.40
CA MET A 363 -14.10 21.17 0.20
C MET A 363 -15.05 21.81 -0.80
N ASP A 364 -16.33 21.47 -0.67
CA ASP A 364 -17.40 22.00 -1.51
C ASP A 364 -17.65 23.50 -1.25
N PRO A 365 -18.26 24.26 -2.17
CA PRO A 365 -18.49 25.68 -2.00
C PRO A 365 -19.30 26.01 -0.72
N GLY A 366 -18.74 26.84 0.16
CA GLY A 366 -19.36 27.20 1.45
C GLY A 366 -19.04 26.24 2.61
N VAL A 367 -18.21 25.22 2.37
CA VAL A 367 -17.70 24.30 3.40
C VAL A 367 -16.23 24.64 3.71
N GLU A 368 -15.94 24.85 4.98
CA GLU A 368 -14.63 25.28 5.48
C GLU A 368 -14.09 24.30 6.52
N VAL A 369 -12.77 24.17 6.61
CA VAL A 369 -12.12 23.21 7.53
C VAL A 369 -12.11 23.74 8.97
N LEU A 370 -12.59 22.94 9.91
CA LEU A 370 -12.47 23.19 11.36
C LEU A 370 -11.20 22.54 11.92
N ASP A 371 -10.91 21.29 11.52
CA ASP A 371 -9.76 20.53 12.00
C ASP A 371 -9.40 19.40 11.03
N TYR A 372 -8.15 19.39 10.55
CA TYR A 372 -7.63 18.38 9.63
C TYR A 372 -7.55 16.97 10.22
N ASN A 373 -7.77 16.79 11.53
CA ASN A 373 -7.74 15.50 12.21
C ASN A 373 -6.42 14.72 12.01
N THR A 374 -5.31 15.43 11.77
CA THR A 374 -4.04 14.94 11.19
C THR A 374 -3.45 13.70 11.88
N ARG A 375 -3.67 13.54 13.21
CA ARG A 375 -3.27 12.34 13.97
C ARG A 375 -3.84 11.05 13.38
N PHE A 376 -5.04 11.13 12.82
CA PHE A 376 -5.72 10.01 12.19
C PHE A 376 -5.64 10.14 10.67
N SER A 377 -5.99 11.29 10.09
CA SER A 377 -6.10 11.46 8.64
C SER A 377 -4.78 11.52 7.85
N GLY A 378 -3.66 11.81 8.52
CA GLY A 378 -2.39 12.17 7.87
C GLY A 378 -2.39 13.51 7.10
N VAL A 379 -3.56 14.12 6.86
CA VAL A 379 -3.71 15.36 6.09
C VAL A 379 -3.22 16.56 6.91
N LYS A 380 -2.34 17.38 6.31
CA LYS A 380 -1.79 18.60 6.91
C LYS A 380 -2.32 19.90 6.26
N SER A 381 -2.74 19.82 5.00
CA SER A 381 -3.37 20.91 4.24
C SER A 381 -4.11 20.31 3.03
N LEU A 382 -5.00 21.09 2.42
CA LEU A 382 -5.67 20.81 1.14
C LEU A 382 -5.24 21.76 0.01
N ASP A 383 -4.15 22.53 0.17
CA ASP A 383 -3.65 23.46 -0.86
C ASP A 383 -3.38 22.78 -2.23
N ASP A 384 -2.97 21.50 -2.21
CA ASP A 384 -2.71 20.70 -3.42
C ASP A 384 -3.97 20.00 -3.99
N ALA A 385 -5.14 20.15 -3.35
CA ALA A 385 -6.38 19.53 -3.78
C ALA A 385 -6.98 20.24 -5.01
N LYS A 386 -7.21 19.48 -6.09
CA LYS A 386 -7.60 20.02 -7.41
C LYS A 386 -9.03 19.71 -7.83
N VAL A 387 -9.70 18.81 -7.11
CA VAL A 387 -11.04 18.31 -7.41
C VAL A 387 -11.87 18.28 -6.13
N ASP A 388 -13.12 18.68 -6.24
CA ASP A 388 -14.17 18.55 -5.21
C ASP A 388 -14.67 17.10 -5.13
N LEU A 389 -15.56 16.81 -4.17
CA LEU A 389 -16.15 15.49 -4.00
C LEU A 389 -16.86 15.01 -5.29
N ASP A 390 -17.54 15.94 -5.95
CA ASP A 390 -18.28 15.66 -7.18
C ASP A 390 -17.34 15.36 -8.37
N GLY A 391 -16.19 16.04 -8.44
CA GLY A 391 -15.08 15.75 -9.37
C GLY A 391 -14.43 14.40 -9.09
N VAL A 392 -14.20 14.07 -7.82
CA VAL A 392 -13.72 12.74 -7.40
C VAL A 392 -14.69 11.66 -7.85
N ARG A 393 -15.99 11.81 -7.60
CA ARG A 393 -17.03 10.89 -8.07
C ARG A 393 -16.98 10.74 -9.60
N ARG A 394 -16.94 11.85 -10.36
CA ARG A 394 -16.80 11.82 -11.84
C ARG A 394 -15.57 11.07 -12.35
N GLU A 395 -14.47 11.05 -11.60
CA GLU A 395 -13.28 10.28 -11.98
C GLU A 395 -13.35 8.81 -11.53
N LEU A 396 -13.83 8.53 -10.32
CA LEU A 396 -14.07 7.17 -9.82
C LEU A 396 -15.04 6.38 -10.72
N ARG A 397 -16.05 7.06 -11.30
CA ARG A 397 -16.99 6.52 -12.31
C ARG A 397 -16.33 5.85 -13.52
N LYS A 398 -15.05 6.15 -13.80
CA LYS A 398 -14.29 5.58 -14.94
C LYS A 398 -13.57 4.27 -14.59
N LEU A 399 -13.49 3.97 -13.29
CA LEU A 399 -12.76 2.84 -12.70
C LEU A 399 -13.71 1.87 -11.98
N ILE A 400 -14.78 2.39 -11.38
CA ILE A 400 -15.74 1.67 -10.55
C ILE A 400 -17.12 1.76 -11.21
N GLY A 401 -17.60 0.65 -11.75
CA GLY A 401 -18.99 0.49 -12.21
C GLY A 401 -19.87 -0.21 -11.16
N PRO A 402 -21.13 -0.50 -11.50
CA PRO A 402 -22.03 -1.24 -10.61
C PRO A 402 -21.59 -2.68 -10.35
N GLU A 403 -20.77 -3.24 -11.25
CA GLU A 403 -20.32 -4.63 -11.23
C GLU A 403 -18.85 -4.82 -10.78
N THR A 404 -18.13 -3.72 -10.52
CA THR A 404 -16.86 -3.73 -9.77
C THR A 404 -17.12 -4.18 -8.34
N ILE A 405 -16.35 -5.13 -7.80
CA ILE A 405 -16.40 -5.45 -6.37
C ILE A 405 -15.52 -4.47 -5.58
N LEU A 406 -16.11 -3.71 -4.67
CA LEU A 406 -15.38 -2.86 -3.72
C LEU A 406 -14.97 -3.63 -2.47
N ILE A 407 -13.68 -3.53 -2.13
CA ILE A 407 -13.08 -4.11 -0.92
C ILE A 407 -12.74 -2.99 0.06
N GLY A 408 -13.04 -3.19 1.34
CA GLY A 408 -12.76 -2.22 2.40
C GLY A 408 -12.73 -2.79 3.82
N HIS A 409 -12.59 -1.89 4.80
CA HIS A 409 -12.61 -2.22 6.22
C HIS A 409 -13.50 -1.24 6.99
N ALA A 410 -14.73 -1.64 7.32
CA ALA A 410 -15.79 -0.72 7.74
C ALA A 410 -16.08 0.36 6.67
N LEU A 411 -16.16 -0.09 5.41
CA LEU A 411 -16.23 0.75 4.22
C LEU A 411 -17.52 1.59 4.17
N GLU A 412 -18.51 1.33 5.02
CA GLU A 412 -19.72 2.16 5.07
C GLU A 412 -19.41 3.63 5.40
N ASN A 413 -18.33 3.89 6.14
CA ASN A 413 -17.90 5.24 6.49
C ASN A 413 -17.32 5.98 5.28
N ASP A 414 -16.51 5.28 4.47
CA ASP A 414 -15.98 5.75 3.20
C ASP A 414 -17.11 6.00 2.20
N MET A 415 -18.07 5.08 2.07
CA MET A 415 -19.23 5.23 1.18
C MET A 415 -20.12 6.40 1.61
N ARG A 416 -20.28 6.63 2.93
CA ARG A 416 -20.94 7.83 3.48
C ARG A 416 -20.15 9.10 3.11
N ALA A 417 -18.83 9.13 3.33
CA ALA A 417 -17.98 10.28 3.01
C ALA A 417 -17.93 10.61 1.51
N LEU A 418 -17.90 9.58 0.65
CA LEU A 418 -17.97 9.68 -0.81
C LEU A 418 -19.36 10.02 -1.36
N ARG A 419 -20.41 9.99 -0.52
CA ARG A 419 -21.82 10.14 -0.93
C ARG A 419 -22.17 9.21 -2.11
N MET A 420 -21.78 7.94 -1.99
CA MET A 420 -21.98 6.92 -3.01
C MET A 420 -22.77 5.74 -2.45
N VAL A 421 -23.71 5.23 -3.24
CA VAL A 421 -24.42 3.96 -2.97
C VAL A 421 -23.87 2.88 -3.89
N HIS A 422 -23.38 1.78 -3.33
CA HIS A 422 -22.79 0.68 -4.08
C HIS A 422 -23.08 -0.66 -3.41
N LEU A 423 -23.47 -1.66 -4.22
CA LEU A 423 -24.08 -2.89 -3.73
C LEU A 423 -23.15 -4.12 -3.81
N LYS A 424 -21.98 -4.02 -4.45
CA LYS A 424 -21.03 -5.14 -4.58
C LYS A 424 -19.85 -4.97 -3.60
N VAL A 425 -20.14 -4.94 -2.31
CA VAL A 425 -19.12 -4.73 -1.25
C VAL A 425 -18.66 -6.04 -0.63
N VAL A 426 -17.34 -6.16 -0.42
CA VAL A 426 -16.67 -7.18 0.40
C VAL A 426 -15.92 -6.49 1.54
N ASP A 427 -16.47 -6.53 2.75
CA ASP A 427 -15.90 -5.85 3.92
C ASP A 427 -15.13 -6.83 4.83
N THR A 428 -13.86 -6.52 5.09
CA THR A 428 -12.98 -7.35 5.93
C THR A 428 -13.45 -7.48 7.39
N THR A 429 -14.25 -6.54 7.91
CA THR A 429 -14.88 -6.66 9.25
C THR A 429 -15.93 -7.77 9.31
N VAL A 430 -16.50 -8.14 8.16
CA VAL A 430 -17.46 -9.26 8.02
C VAL A 430 -16.73 -10.57 7.72
N LEU A 431 -15.68 -10.54 6.88
CA LEU A 431 -14.85 -11.71 6.59
C LEU A 431 -14.09 -12.24 7.82
N PHE A 432 -13.70 -11.33 8.73
CA PHE A 432 -12.96 -11.62 9.96
C PHE A 432 -13.76 -11.16 11.19
N PRO A 433 -14.86 -11.85 11.53
CA PRO A 433 -15.79 -11.40 12.57
C PRO A 433 -15.13 -11.31 13.95
N HIS A 434 -15.60 -10.37 14.76
CA HIS A 434 -15.20 -10.26 16.16
C HIS A 434 -15.77 -11.41 16.99
N GLY A 435 -15.01 -11.93 17.97
CA GLY A 435 -15.43 -13.08 18.80
C GLY A 435 -16.70 -12.84 19.65
N SER A 436 -17.04 -11.57 19.90
CA SER A 436 -18.30 -11.16 20.56
C SER A 436 -19.48 -10.98 19.61
N GLY A 437 -19.30 -11.22 18.31
CA GLY A 437 -20.31 -10.97 17.27
C GLY A 437 -20.56 -9.49 16.97
N PHE A 438 -21.54 -9.24 16.10
CA PHE A 438 -22.05 -7.90 15.78
C PHE A 438 -22.63 -7.21 17.04
N PRO A 439 -22.45 -5.89 17.24
CA PRO A 439 -21.84 -4.90 16.33
C PRO A 439 -20.32 -4.74 16.50
N TYR A 440 -19.67 -5.58 17.32
CA TYR A 440 -18.24 -5.45 17.56
C TYR A 440 -17.42 -5.80 16.30
N ARG A 441 -16.36 -5.04 16.05
CA ARG A 441 -15.46 -5.18 14.90
C ARG A 441 -14.03 -5.35 15.36
N ARG A 442 -13.23 -6.11 14.59
CA ARG A 442 -11.77 -6.17 14.74
C ARG A 442 -11.15 -4.98 14.01
N ALA A 443 -10.10 -4.36 14.55
CA ALA A 443 -9.40 -3.26 13.88
C ALA A 443 -8.46 -3.78 12.77
N LEU A 444 -8.34 -3.04 11.66
CA LEU A 444 -7.49 -3.38 10.52
C LEU A 444 -6.06 -3.72 10.93
N ARG A 445 -5.43 -2.88 11.76
CA ARG A 445 -4.07 -3.11 12.30
C ARG A 445 -3.93 -4.44 13.05
N ASP A 446 -4.96 -4.87 13.78
CA ASP A 446 -4.91 -6.13 14.51
C ASP A 446 -5.09 -7.33 13.58
N LEU A 447 -5.90 -7.21 12.52
CA LEU A 447 -6.04 -8.22 11.45
C LEU A 447 -4.75 -8.34 10.63
N ALA A 448 -4.18 -7.22 10.19
CA ALA A 448 -2.94 -7.18 9.41
C ALA A 448 -1.76 -7.78 10.20
N ARG A 449 -1.67 -7.50 11.51
CA ARG A 449 -0.67 -8.12 12.39
C ARG A 449 -0.86 -9.63 12.56
N GLU A 450 -2.09 -10.09 12.74
CA GLU A 450 -2.39 -11.51 12.99
C GLU A 450 -2.23 -12.37 11.73
N HIS A 451 -2.79 -11.94 10.60
CA HIS A 451 -2.91 -12.76 9.40
C HIS A 451 -1.78 -12.52 8.38
N LEU A 452 -1.27 -11.28 8.29
CA LEU A 452 -0.22 -10.91 7.33
C LEU A 452 1.16 -10.75 7.99
N GLY A 453 1.21 -10.65 9.32
CA GLY A 453 2.43 -10.30 10.05
C GLY A 453 2.90 -8.85 9.81
N LEU A 454 2.01 -7.97 9.36
CA LEU A 454 2.30 -6.58 9.04
C LEU A 454 1.97 -5.66 10.22
N LEU A 455 2.79 -4.63 10.41
CA LEU A 455 2.52 -3.55 11.35
C LEU A 455 2.24 -2.28 10.55
N ILE A 456 1.00 -1.82 10.59
CA ILE A 456 0.47 -0.63 9.90
C ILE A 456 -0.06 0.37 10.95
N GLN A 457 -0.32 1.62 10.57
CA GLN A 457 -0.91 2.64 11.48
C GLN A 457 -0.13 2.78 12.82
N ASN A 458 1.20 2.71 12.76
CA ASN A 458 2.09 2.80 13.92
C ASN A 458 2.50 4.25 14.20
N GLY A 459 1.62 5.00 14.86
CA GLY A 459 1.92 6.36 15.38
C GLY A 459 2.92 6.35 16.55
N ASN A 460 4.21 6.25 16.21
CA ASN A 460 5.41 6.47 17.03
C ASN A 460 5.68 5.58 18.25
N VAL A 461 6.95 5.18 18.37
CA VAL A 461 7.55 4.68 19.62
C VAL A 461 8.21 5.81 20.42
N ASP A 462 8.72 6.86 19.75
CA ASP A 462 9.68 7.83 20.34
C ASP A 462 9.19 9.30 20.34
N GLY A 463 7.88 9.54 20.52
CA GLY A 463 7.34 10.85 20.92
C GLY A 463 7.48 12.03 19.95
N THR A 464 8.01 11.85 18.74
CA THR A 464 8.37 12.93 17.80
C THR A 464 7.60 12.83 16.48
N GLU A 465 6.67 13.77 16.24
CA GLU A 465 5.72 13.86 15.11
C GLU A 465 4.80 12.64 14.90
N THR A 466 3.52 12.74 15.28
CA THR A 466 2.55 11.66 15.01
C THR A 466 2.34 11.48 13.51
N GLN A 467 2.92 10.43 12.93
CA GLN A 467 2.59 9.99 11.58
C GLN A 467 1.13 9.49 11.60
N GLY A 468 0.25 10.23 10.91
CA GLY A 468 -1.14 9.84 10.74
C GLY A 468 -1.28 8.60 9.86
N HIS A 469 -2.51 8.14 9.66
CA HIS A 469 -2.78 7.00 8.78
C HIS A 469 -2.52 7.40 7.31
N SER A 470 -2.57 6.38 6.47
CA SER A 470 -2.38 6.54 5.03
C SER A 470 -3.32 5.56 4.35
N SER A 471 -4.42 6.07 3.81
CA SER A 471 -5.42 5.30 3.06
C SER A 471 -4.81 4.36 2.00
N LEU A 472 -3.68 4.70 1.39
CA LEU A 472 -2.97 3.78 0.48
C LEU A 472 -2.35 2.55 1.20
N GLU A 473 -1.84 2.69 2.43
CA GLU A 473 -1.38 1.57 3.26
C GLU A 473 -2.58 0.71 3.69
N ASP A 474 -3.67 1.34 4.12
CA ASP A 474 -4.84 0.66 4.66
C ASP A 474 -5.66 -0.06 3.56
N ALA A 475 -5.82 0.53 2.37
CA ALA A 475 -6.38 -0.15 1.21
C ALA A 475 -5.53 -1.37 0.78
N VAL A 476 -4.20 -1.25 0.80
CA VAL A 476 -3.29 -2.38 0.46
C VAL A 476 -3.37 -3.49 1.51
N ALA A 477 -3.37 -3.14 2.80
CA ALA A 477 -3.52 -4.10 3.89
C ALA A 477 -4.87 -4.83 3.82
N THR A 478 -5.94 -4.12 3.48
CA THR A 478 -7.29 -4.67 3.30
C THR A 478 -7.34 -5.64 2.11
N LEU A 479 -6.78 -5.28 0.96
CA LEU A 479 -6.69 -6.17 -0.20
C LEU A 479 -5.86 -7.44 0.11
N ASP A 480 -4.72 -7.29 0.78
CA ASP A 480 -3.90 -8.42 1.21
C ASP A 480 -4.66 -9.35 2.18
N LEU A 481 -5.49 -8.80 3.09
CA LEU A 481 -6.35 -9.59 3.97
C LEU A 481 -7.40 -10.38 3.19
N VAL A 482 -8.02 -9.82 2.16
CA VAL A 482 -8.95 -10.56 1.30
C VAL A 482 -8.21 -11.65 0.50
N LYS A 483 -7.01 -11.36 -0.04
CA LYS A 483 -6.17 -12.39 -0.70
C LYS A 483 -5.79 -13.52 0.27
N PHE A 484 -5.44 -13.21 1.51
CA PHE A 484 -5.20 -14.19 2.57
C PHE A 484 -6.46 -15.03 2.86
N TRP A 485 -7.62 -14.39 2.99
CA TRP A 485 -8.89 -15.07 3.24
C TRP A 485 -9.22 -16.07 2.14
N VAL A 486 -9.11 -15.68 0.86
CA VAL A 486 -9.33 -16.58 -0.29
C VAL A 486 -8.39 -17.78 -0.24
N GLN A 487 -7.10 -17.57 0.07
CA GLN A 487 -6.14 -18.67 0.22
C GLN A 487 -6.50 -19.58 1.40
N ASP A 488 -6.98 -19.03 2.51
CA ASP A 488 -7.36 -19.82 3.67
C ASP A 488 -8.60 -20.68 3.41
N GLN A 489 -9.62 -20.13 2.74
CA GLN A 489 -10.79 -20.91 2.30
C GLN A 489 -10.37 -22.06 1.37
N ARG A 490 -9.50 -21.81 0.39
CA ARG A 490 -8.97 -22.85 -0.51
C ARG A 490 -8.21 -23.94 0.25
N ARG A 491 -7.38 -23.58 1.24
CA ARG A 491 -6.68 -24.55 2.09
C ARG A 491 -7.64 -25.41 2.90
N ARG A 492 -8.67 -24.81 3.52
CA ARG A 492 -9.72 -25.54 4.26
C ARG A 492 -10.51 -26.49 3.36
N ALA A 493 -10.72 -26.11 2.10
CA ALA A 493 -11.36 -26.94 1.07
C ALA A 493 -10.41 -27.97 0.40
N GLY A 494 -9.13 -28.04 0.78
CA GLY A 494 -8.15 -28.96 0.17
C GLY A 494 -7.74 -28.62 -1.27
N LEU A 495 -8.05 -27.41 -1.76
CA LEU A 495 -7.77 -26.97 -3.12
C LEU A 495 -6.33 -26.47 -3.26
N PRO A 496 -5.67 -26.69 -4.42
CA PRO A 496 -4.32 -26.18 -4.66
C PRO A 496 -4.29 -24.64 -4.69
N PRO A 497 -3.12 -24.01 -4.42
CA PRO A 497 -2.96 -22.57 -4.55
C PRO A 497 -3.27 -22.12 -5.98
N SER A 498 -3.95 -20.97 -6.10
CA SER A 498 -4.27 -20.27 -7.35
C SER A 498 -3.09 -19.45 -7.86
#